data_AF-A0A2D6L9Y6-F1
#
_entry.id   AF-A0A2D6L9Y6-F1
#
_cell.length_a   1.000
_cell.length_b   1.000
_cell.length_c   1.000
_cell.angle_alpha   90.00
_cell.angle_beta   90.00
_cell.angle_gamma   90.00
#
_symmetry.space_group_name_H-M   'P 1'
#
loop_
_entity.id
_entity.type
_entity.pdbx_description
1 polymer ?
#
loop_
_entity_poly.entity_id
_entity_poly.type
_entity_poly.pdbx_seq_one_letter_code
_entity_poly.pdbx_strand_id
1 'polypeptide(L)'
;MPPVAGPKGAQYQPLWDPISQLSGFSFAIFDTNENPVATYRLADFLWSEYNMFINHGGIEGVGWDPPANLNAKNIEGAPLKMTRGTLPSDATDEETFVWNQNRFWFALIGDIRERRAMWTPQATEETRMNQYEVYLHYETAKTEPYWPEVRLPRLLFMQKDLAEEFAELKTNIVSQVIKNTGLFITGSRPMDEWDAYISELNRFGVERYVEIYSGAYDTFRAMMK
;
A
#
# COMPACT_ATOMS: atom_id res chain seq x y z
N MET A 1 -5.54 15.91 -6.88
CA MET A 1 -6.73 16.49 -7.56
C MET A 1 -7.83 15.43 -7.61
N PRO A 2 -9.09 15.80 -7.34
CA PRO A 2 -10.23 14.88 -7.49
C PRO A 2 -10.38 14.36 -8.93
N PRO A 3 -10.89 13.13 -9.13
CA PRO A 3 -11.16 12.58 -10.46
C PRO A 3 -12.19 13.41 -11.22
N VAL A 4 -12.15 13.44 -12.55
CA VAL A 4 -13.13 14.16 -13.38
C VAL A 4 -14.41 13.33 -13.50
N ALA A 5 -15.58 13.97 -13.38
CA ALA A 5 -16.86 13.31 -13.59
C ALA A 5 -17.08 12.96 -15.07
N GLY A 6 -17.47 11.71 -15.35
CA GLY A 6 -17.84 11.27 -16.68
C GLY A 6 -19.21 11.78 -17.13
N PRO A 7 -19.60 11.60 -18.41
CA PRO A 7 -20.87 12.08 -18.95
C PRO A 7 -22.13 11.58 -18.24
N LYS A 8 -22.04 10.45 -17.52
CA LYS A 8 -23.12 9.85 -16.72
C LYS A 8 -22.95 10.09 -15.21
N GLY A 9 -22.07 11.00 -14.80
CA GLY A 9 -21.82 11.34 -13.39
C GLY A 9 -20.90 10.38 -12.63
N ALA A 10 -20.42 9.31 -13.28
CA ALA A 10 -19.42 8.41 -12.69
C ALA A 10 -18.13 9.17 -12.37
N GLN A 11 -17.70 9.14 -11.11
CA GLN A 11 -16.53 9.84 -10.61
C GLN A 11 -15.89 9.01 -9.50
N TYR A 12 -14.82 8.28 -9.82
CA TYR A 12 -14.21 7.30 -8.91
C TYR A 12 -12.71 7.51 -8.82
N GLN A 13 -12.17 7.37 -7.62
CA GLN A 13 -10.73 7.31 -7.38
C GLN A 13 -10.36 5.86 -7.07
N PRO A 14 -9.60 5.18 -7.95
CA PRO A 14 -9.06 3.86 -7.64
C PRO A 14 -8.21 3.93 -6.37
N LEU A 15 -8.46 3.01 -5.45
CA LEU A 15 -7.69 2.84 -4.24
C LEU A 15 -7.40 1.36 -4.06
N TRP A 16 -6.15 1.02 -3.76
CA TRP A 16 -5.79 -0.35 -3.42
C TRP A 16 -6.31 -0.65 -2.03
N ASP A 17 -6.91 -1.83 -1.87
CA ASP A 17 -7.26 -2.31 -0.54
C ASP A 17 -5.98 -2.33 0.35
N PRO A 18 -6.03 -1.82 1.60
CA PRO A 18 -4.85 -1.80 2.47
C PRO A 18 -4.18 -3.17 2.65
N ILE A 19 -4.95 -4.27 2.65
CA ILE A 19 -4.42 -5.63 2.76
C ILE A 19 -3.61 -6.01 1.51
N SER A 20 -3.96 -5.44 0.36
CA SER A 20 -3.20 -5.63 -0.88
C SER A 20 -1.84 -4.93 -0.88
N GLN A 21 -1.59 -4.05 0.09
CA GLN A 21 -0.30 -3.37 0.27
C GLN A 21 0.66 -4.18 1.15
N LEU A 22 0.18 -5.24 1.82
CA LEU A 22 1.05 -6.15 2.54
C LEU A 22 1.86 -6.98 1.53
N SER A 23 3.18 -6.85 1.57
CA SER A 23 4.10 -7.60 0.71
C SER A 23 4.24 -9.04 1.18
N GLY A 24 3.19 -9.85 1.06
CA GLY A 24 3.23 -11.28 1.39
C GLY A 24 3.88 -11.58 2.75
N PHE A 25 4.74 -12.60 2.75
CA PHE A 25 5.38 -13.10 3.96
C PHE A 25 6.70 -12.39 4.25
N SER A 26 6.78 -11.67 5.37
CA SER A 26 7.95 -10.85 5.73
C SER A 26 8.84 -11.48 6.82
N PHE A 27 8.41 -12.56 7.48
CA PHE A 27 9.13 -13.12 8.62
C PHE A 27 8.77 -14.60 8.89
N ALA A 28 9.78 -15.48 8.89
CA ALA A 28 9.65 -16.91 9.17
C ALA A 28 10.38 -17.33 10.44
N ILE A 29 9.79 -18.29 11.16
CA ILE A 29 10.48 -19.05 12.20
C ILE A 29 10.51 -20.51 11.73
N PHE A 30 11.70 -21.02 11.48
CA PHE A 30 11.92 -22.42 11.13
C PHE A 30 11.84 -23.30 12.37
N ASP A 31 11.47 -24.57 12.17
CA ASP A 31 11.45 -25.61 13.21
C ASP A 31 12.84 -25.91 13.78
N THR A 32 13.90 -25.61 13.03
CA THR A 32 15.30 -25.71 13.46
C THR A 32 15.78 -24.54 14.33
N ASN A 33 14.94 -23.53 14.61
CA ASN A 33 15.36 -22.38 15.42
C ASN A 33 15.53 -22.79 16.88
N GLU A 34 16.77 -22.69 17.37
CA GLU A 34 17.11 -23.01 18.77
C GLU A 34 16.59 -21.96 19.77
N ASN A 35 16.19 -20.76 19.30
CA ASN A 35 15.81 -19.62 20.14
C ASN A 35 14.47 -18.97 19.72
N PRO A 36 13.35 -19.72 19.63
CA PRO A 36 12.09 -19.21 19.10
C PRO A 36 11.55 -18.03 19.91
N VAL A 37 11.69 -18.05 21.25
CA VAL A 37 11.24 -16.96 22.13
C VAL A 37 11.99 -15.65 21.85
N ALA A 38 13.31 -15.71 21.61
CA ALA A 38 14.08 -14.51 21.26
C ALA A 38 13.68 -13.97 19.88
N THR A 39 13.43 -14.87 18.93
CA THR A 39 12.95 -14.51 17.59
C THR A 39 11.56 -13.87 17.63
N TYR A 40 10.65 -14.34 18.49
CA TYR A 40 9.37 -13.68 18.72
C TYR A 40 9.52 -12.27 19.30
N ARG A 41 10.41 -12.08 20.28
CA ARG A 41 10.70 -10.73 20.83
C ARG A 41 11.28 -9.80 19.77
N LEU A 42 12.11 -10.32 18.87
CA LEU A 42 12.61 -9.54 17.72
C LEU A 42 11.45 -9.16 16.80
N ALA A 43 10.56 -10.09 16.45
CA ALA A 43 9.39 -9.78 15.61
C ALA A 43 8.47 -8.73 16.25
N ASP A 44 8.26 -8.80 17.57
CA ASP A 44 7.49 -7.81 18.33
C ASP A 44 8.17 -6.43 18.33
N PHE A 45 9.48 -6.38 18.59
CA PHE A 45 10.26 -5.15 18.47
C PHE A 45 10.17 -4.54 17.07
N LEU A 46 10.28 -5.38 16.05
CA LEU A 46 10.19 -4.95 14.66
C LEU A 46 8.82 -4.32 14.35
N TRP A 47 7.76 -4.77 15.01
CA TRP A 47 6.41 -4.19 14.91
C TRP A 47 6.17 -3.01 15.86
N SER A 48 7.14 -2.62 16.69
CA SER A 48 6.98 -1.50 17.62
C SER A 48 6.91 -0.16 16.91
N GLU A 49 6.34 0.84 17.59
CA GLU A 49 6.32 2.23 17.10
C GLU A 49 7.74 2.78 16.93
N TYR A 50 8.63 2.53 17.89
CA TYR A 50 10.01 3.01 17.86
C TYR A 50 10.79 2.48 16.64
N ASN A 51 10.61 1.20 16.32
CA ASN A 51 11.29 0.62 15.17
C ASN A 51 10.82 1.19 13.83
N MET A 52 9.62 1.79 13.75
CA MET A 52 9.20 2.52 12.55
C MET A 52 10.02 3.79 12.33
N PHE A 53 10.39 4.49 13.40
CA PHE A 53 11.28 5.65 13.31
C PHE A 53 12.68 5.24 12.87
N ILE A 54 13.18 4.10 13.35
CA ILE A 54 14.46 3.54 12.91
C ILE A 54 14.41 3.11 11.43
N ASN A 55 13.33 2.49 10.98
CA ASN A 55 13.21 2.04 9.59
C ASN A 55 13.25 3.22 8.60
N HIS A 56 12.53 4.30 8.92
CA HIS A 56 12.43 5.46 8.04
C HIS A 56 13.50 6.54 8.25
N GLY A 57 13.98 6.70 9.48
CA GLY A 57 14.89 7.76 9.91
C GLY A 57 16.22 7.27 10.45
N GLY A 58 16.44 5.97 10.62
CA GLY A 58 17.70 5.45 11.13
C GLY A 58 17.96 5.81 12.59
N ILE A 59 19.15 6.34 12.87
CA ILE A 59 19.60 6.65 14.23
C ILE A 59 18.99 8.00 14.68
N GLU A 60 18.47 8.02 15.91
CA GLU A 60 17.99 9.25 16.56
C GLU A 60 19.13 10.28 16.71
N GLY A 61 18.86 11.55 16.44
CA GLY A 61 19.88 12.61 16.38
C GLY A 61 20.68 12.64 15.08
N VAL A 62 20.51 11.63 14.21
CA VAL A 62 21.08 11.64 12.86
C VAL A 62 19.98 11.82 11.84
N GLY A 63 19.12 10.83 11.61
CA GLY A 63 18.10 10.90 10.55
C GLY A 63 16.70 11.25 11.03
N TRP A 64 16.48 11.27 12.34
CA TRP A 64 15.25 11.71 12.97
C TRP A 64 15.47 12.15 14.41
N ASP A 65 14.53 12.95 14.92
CA ASP A 65 14.51 13.42 16.30
C ASP A 65 13.07 13.42 16.85
N PRO A 66 12.89 13.32 18.17
CA PRO A 66 11.63 13.69 18.81
C PRO A 66 11.27 15.15 18.50
N PRO A 67 9.98 15.49 18.34
CA PRO A 67 9.58 16.87 18.07
C PRO A 67 9.99 17.83 19.19
N ALA A 68 10.70 18.90 18.84
CA ALA A 68 11.09 19.94 19.80
C ALA A 68 9.87 20.62 20.46
N ASN A 69 8.76 20.73 19.72
CA ASN A 69 7.48 21.19 20.26
C ASN A 69 6.59 19.99 20.59
N LEU A 70 6.46 19.68 21.89
CA LEU A 70 5.64 18.56 22.38
C LEU A 70 4.13 18.71 22.11
N ASN A 71 3.68 19.93 21.79
CA ASN A 71 2.29 20.20 21.41
C ASN A 71 2.07 20.13 19.89
N ALA A 72 3.13 19.90 19.09
CA ALA A 72 3.02 19.77 17.65
C ALA A 72 2.05 18.64 17.28
N LYS A 73 1.23 18.91 16.27
CA LYS A 73 0.25 17.95 15.76
C LYS A 73 0.71 17.38 14.44
N ASN A 74 0.34 16.13 14.22
CA ASN A 74 0.44 15.51 12.91
C ASN A 74 -0.72 15.97 12.01
N ILE A 75 -0.69 15.51 10.77
CA ILE A 75 -1.69 15.81 9.75
C ILE A 75 -3.11 15.34 10.10
N GLU A 76 -3.24 14.38 11.01
CA GLU A 76 -4.53 13.87 11.51
C GLU A 76 -4.97 14.53 12.82
N GLY A 77 -4.21 15.51 13.34
CA GLY A 77 -4.50 16.22 14.58
C GLY A 77 -4.08 15.52 15.87
N ALA A 78 -3.51 14.32 15.79
CA ALA A 78 -2.87 13.63 16.91
C ALA A 78 -1.48 14.22 17.21
N PRO A 79 -0.85 13.93 18.36
CA PRO A 79 0.51 14.39 18.64
C PRO A 79 1.50 13.92 17.56
N LEU A 80 2.34 14.82 17.08
CA LEU A 80 3.52 14.47 16.29
C LEU A 80 4.50 13.73 17.20
N LYS A 81 5.12 12.66 16.72
CA LYS A 81 6.02 11.80 17.50
C LYS A 81 7.45 11.76 16.99
N MET A 82 7.67 12.15 15.75
CA MET A 82 8.99 12.20 15.12
C MET A 82 9.05 13.37 14.13
N THR A 83 10.19 14.03 14.05
CA THR A 83 10.58 14.93 12.97
C THR A 83 11.71 14.29 12.17
N ARG A 84 11.65 14.37 10.84
CA ARG A 84 12.77 13.94 10.00
C ARG A 84 13.92 14.94 10.13
N GLY A 85 15.13 14.42 10.26
CA GLY A 85 16.32 15.26 10.14
C GLY A 85 16.43 15.86 8.74
N THR A 86 17.29 16.85 8.59
CA THR A 86 17.69 17.38 7.29
C THR A 86 19.20 17.29 7.20
N LEU A 87 19.72 16.72 6.12
CA LEU A 87 21.15 16.76 5.86
C LEU A 87 21.55 18.22 5.53
N PRO A 88 22.49 18.83 6.28
CA PRO A 88 22.97 20.17 5.97
C PRO A 88 23.53 20.26 4.55
N SER A 89 23.41 21.43 3.92
CA SER A 89 23.93 21.64 2.56
C SER A 89 25.46 21.55 2.47
N ASP A 90 26.15 21.72 3.60
CA ASP A 90 27.59 21.66 3.77
C ASP A 90 28.07 20.35 4.43
N ALA A 91 27.20 19.34 4.52
CA ALA A 91 27.55 18.04 5.08
C ALA A 91 28.75 17.41 4.34
N THR A 92 29.66 16.85 5.12
CA THR A 92 30.80 16.09 4.61
C THR A 92 30.36 14.80 3.93
N ASP A 93 31.26 14.19 3.15
CA ASP A 93 31.03 12.87 2.55
C ASP A 93 30.76 11.80 3.63
N GLU A 94 31.41 11.92 4.79
CA GLU A 94 31.22 11.01 5.92
C GLU A 94 29.83 11.17 6.54
N GLU A 95 29.37 12.39 6.83
CA GLU A 95 28.03 12.65 7.34
C GLU A 95 26.95 12.20 6.35
N THR A 96 27.17 12.46 5.06
CA THR A 96 26.29 12.02 3.97
C THR A 96 26.23 10.49 3.89
N PHE A 97 27.37 9.82 4.04
CA PHE A 97 27.43 8.35 4.06
C PHE A 97 26.65 7.79 5.26
N VAL A 98 26.90 8.31 6.47
CA VAL A 98 26.18 7.88 7.68
C VAL A 98 24.67 8.11 7.51
N TRP A 99 24.26 9.28 7.03
CA TRP A 99 22.85 9.60 6.78
C TRP A 99 22.17 8.64 5.80
N ASN A 100 22.87 8.25 4.72
CA ASN A 100 22.28 7.39 3.69
C ASN A 100 22.28 5.90 4.07
N GLN A 101 23.26 5.45 4.86
CA GLN A 101 23.44 4.04 5.21
C GLN A 101 22.83 3.65 6.57
N ASN A 102 22.34 4.61 7.36
CA ASN A 102 21.82 4.34 8.71
C ASN A 102 20.37 3.84 8.76
N ARG A 103 19.69 3.68 7.62
CA ARG A 103 18.28 3.25 7.58
C ARG A 103 18.17 1.75 7.54
N PHE A 104 17.33 1.19 8.40
CA PHE A 104 17.10 -0.25 8.47
C PHE A 104 15.74 -0.61 7.88
N TRP A 105 15.67 -0.72 6.55
CA TRP A 105 14.45 -1.12 5.86
C TRP A 105 14.26 -2.64 5.92
N PHE A 106 13.19 -3.10 6.55
CA PHE A 106 12.78 -4.51 6.58
C PHE A 106 11.25 -4.63 6.37
N ALA A 107 10.78 -5.78 5.87
CA ALA A 107 9.41 -5.92 5.35
C ALA A 107 8.32 -6.15 6.42
N LEU A 108 8.69 -6.44 7.66
CA LEU A 108 7.75 -6.71 8.77
C LEU A 108 7.38 -5.39 9.50
N ILE A 109 6.93 -4.38 8.77
CA ILE A 109 6.58 -3.08 9.37
C ILE A 109 5.08 -2.95 9.58
N GLY A 110 4.70 -2.35 10.71
CA GLY A 110 3.31 -1.98 10.99
C GLY A 110 2.89 -0.68 10.30
N ASP A 111 3.18 -0.52 9.01
CA ASP A 111 3.11 0.77 8.31
C ASP A 111 1.68 1.18 7.87
N ILE A 112 0.75 1.12 8.82
CA ILE A 112 -0.63 1.56 8.63
C ILE A 112 -0.72 3.09 8.64
N ARG A 113 -1.81 3.63 8.06
CA ARG A 113 -2.05 5.07 7.90
C ARG A 113 -1.78 5.86 9.19
N GLU A 114 -2.32 5.40 10.31
CA GLU A 114 -2.25 6.07 11.61
C GLU A 114 -0.80 6.14 12.12
N ARG A 115 -0.01 5.09 11.84
CA ARG A 115 1.40 5.07 12.21
C ARG A 115 2.24 5.92 11.28
N ARG A 116 1.95 5.93 9.97
CA ARG A 116 2.55 6.87 9.01
C ARG A 116 2.30 8.32 9.35
N ALA A 117 1.14 8.63 9.90
CA ALA A 117 0.81 9.97 10.36
C ALA A 117 1.71 10.42 11.52
N MET A 118 2.32 9.52 12.31
CA MET A 118 3.11 9.90 13.52
C MET A 118 4.29 10.83 13.25
N TRP A 119 4.85 10.85 12.02
CA TRP A 119 5.92 11.76 11.61
C TRP A 119 5.54 12.67 10.43
N THR A 120 4.26 12.72 10.09
CA THR A 120 3.74 13.62 9.06
C THR A 120 3.14 14.85 9.73
N PRO A 121 3.84 16.01 9.77
CA PRO A 121 3.36 17.17 10.49
C PRO A 121 2.07 17.74 9.89
N GLN A 122 1.41 18.58 10.67
CA GLN A 122 0.22 19.30 10.22
C GLN A 122 0.45 20.02 8.88
N ALA A 123 -0.54 19.98 8.01
CA ALA A 123 -0.51 20.68 6.73
C ALA A 123 -0.64 22.20 6.94
N THR A 124 0.47 22.92 6.82
CA THR A 124 0.55 24.38 6.72
C THR A 124 0.92 24.76 5.27
N GLU A 125 1.00 26.04 4.95
CA GLU A 125 1.54 26.46 3.64
C GLU A 125 3.00 26.00 3.48
N GLU A 126 3.82 26.20 4.50
CA GLU A 126 5.22 25.82 4.52
C GLU A 126 5.44 24.31 4.40
N THR A 127 4.76 23.50 5.23
CA THR A 127 4.99 22.06 5.24
C THR A 127 4.48 21.39 3.96
N ARG A 128 3.41 21.91 3.34
CA ARG A 128 2.94 21.41 2.04
C ARG A 128 3.90 21.71 0.89
N MET A 129 4.67 22.78 0.97
CA MET A 129 5.67 23.12 -0.06
C MET A 129 6.98 22.36 0.13
N ASN A 130 7.37 22.11 1.38
CA ASN A 130 8.70 21.59 1.70
C ASN A 130 8.70 20.09 2.07
N GLN A 131 7.55 19.48 2.34
CA GLN A 131 7.46 18.07 2.73
C GLN A 131 6.51 17.29 1.84
N TYR A 132 7.09 16.40 1.03
CA TYR A 132 6.37 15.61 0.04
C TYR A 132 5.25 14.75 0.66
N GLU A 133 5.50 14.07 1.78
CA GLU A 133 4.48 13.22 2.45
C GLU A 133 3.28 14.05 2.94
N VAL A 134 3.51 15.27 3.44
CA VAL A 134 2.43 16.18 3.88
C VAL A 134 1.58 16.59 2.68
N TYR A 135 2.23 16.97 1.58
CA TYR A 135 1.54 17.31 0.34
C TYR A 135 0.70 16.13 -0.19
N LEU A 136 1.29 14.93 -0.25
CA LEU A 136 0.61 13.73 -0.70
C LEU A 136 -0.62 13.42 0.15
N HIS A 137 -0.48 13.39 1.48
CA HIS A 137 -1.60 13.10 2.37
C HIS A 137 -2.70 14.17 2.25
N TYR A 138 -2.32 15.45 2.23
CA TYR A 138 -3.25 16.56 2.08
C TYR A 138 -4.06 16.51 0.77
N GLU A 139 -3.40 16.23 -0.36
CA GLU A 139 -4.08 16.10 -1.65
C GLU A 139 -4.89 14.81 -1.77
N THR A 140 -4.43 13.72 -1.14
CA THR A 140 -5.11 12.41 -1.15
C THR A 140 -6.40 12.46 -0.33
N ALA A 141 -6.43 13.19 0.78
CA ALA A 141 -7.64 13.38 1.60
C ALA A 141 -8.82 13.97 0.79
N LYS A 142 -8.54 14.84 -0.20
CA LYS A 142 -9.57 15.40 -1.09
C LYS A 142 -10.22 14.36 -2.00
N THR A 143 -9.61 13.18 -2.12
CA THR A 143 -10.12 12.08 -2.95
C THR A 143 -10.97 11.09 -2.17
N GLU A 144 -10.98 11.16 -0.83
CA GLU A 144 -11.73 10.25 0.06
C GLU A 144 -13.21 10.09 -0.32
N PRO A 145 -13.97 11.15 -0.69
CA PRO A 145 -15.38 11.01 -1.08
C PRO A 145 -15.60 10.18 -2.35
N TYR A 146 -14.55 9.95 -3.14
CA TYR A 146 -14.60 9.22 -4.41
C TYR A 146 -14.02 7.81 -4.30
N TRP A 147 -13.58 7.40 -3.10
CA TRP A 147 -13.10 6.05 -2.87
C TRP A 147 -14.26 5.06 -2.94
N PRO A 148 -14.03 3.86 -3.49
CA PRO A 148 -15.06 2.83 -3.49
C PRO A 148 -15.36 2.38 -2.06
N GLU A 149 -16.64 2.19 -1.76
CA GLU A 149 -17.11 1.65 -0.47
C GLU A 149 -16.53 0.25 -0.23
N VAL A 150 -16.55 -0.58 -1.26
CA VAL A 150 -15.97 -1.93 -1.24
C VAL A 150 -14.65 -1.93 -1.98
N ARG A 151 -13.59 -2.34 -1.28
CA ARG A 151 -12.27 -2.59 -1.84
C ARG A 151 -12.03 -4.09 -1.85
N LEU A 152 -11.59 -4.59 -3.00
CA LEU A 152 -11.36 -6.01 -3.22
C LEU A 152 -9.87 -6.32 -2.98
N PRO A 153 -9.51 -7.12 -1.95
CA PRO A 153 -8.12 -7.46 -1.68
C PRO A 153 -7.51 -8.31 -2.80
N ARG A 154 -6.38 -7.86 -3.35
CA ARG A 154 -5.62 -8.60 -4.36
C ARG A 154 -5.08 -9.93 -3.83
N LEU A 155 -4.80 -10.00 -2.53
CA LEU A 155 -4.23 -11.16 -1.85
C LEU A 155 -5.28 -11.73 -0.91
N LEU A 156 -5.92 -12.81 -1.32
CA LEU A 156 -6.82 -13.60 -0.49
C LEU A 156 -6.18 -14.98 -0.29
N PHE A 157 -6.26 -15.49 0.94
CA PHE A 157 -5.85 -16.86 1.20
C PHE A 157 -6.84 -17.82 0.55
N MET A 158 -6.31 -18.75 -0.25
CA MET A 158 -7.05 -19.80 -0.93
C MET A 158 -6.40 -21.14 -0.62
N GLN A 159 -7.19 -22.21 -0.70
CA GLN A 159 -6.62 -23.56 -0.72
C GLN A 159 -5.70 -23.70 -1.93
N LYS A 160 -4.64 -24.50 -1.81
CA LYS A 160 -3.58 -24.64 -2.83
C LYS A 160 -4.16 -24.88 -4.23
N ASP A 161 -5.02 -25.88 -4.38
CA ASP A 161 -5.59 -26.25 -5.68
C ASP A 161 -6.43 -25.12 -6.30
N LEU A 162 -7.22 -24.40 -5.48
CA LEU A 162 -7.98 -23.24 -5.93
C LEU A 162 -7.09 -22.05 -6.29
N ALA A 163 -5.99 -21.86 -5.56
CA ALA A 163 -5.01 -20.81 -5.84
C ALA A 163 -4.30 -21.05 -7.17
N GLU A 164 -3.96 -22.31 -7.47
CA GLU A 164 -3.37 -22.74 -8.73
C GLU A 164 -4.36 -22.53 -9.89
N GLU A 165 -5.60 -23.01 -9.77
CA GLU A 165 -6.67 -22.79 -10.76
C GLU A 165 -6.90 -21.29 -11.01
N PHE A 166 -6.99 -20.50 -9.95
CA PHE A 166 -7.18 -19.05 -10.03
C PHE A 166 -6.01 -18.35 -10.74
N ALA A 167 -4.76 -18.75 -10.47
CA ALA A 167 -3.58 -18.15 -11.07
C ALA A 167 -3.48 -18.43 -12.59
N GLU A 168 -3.83 -19.64 -13.01
CA GLU A 168 -3.90 -20.02 -14.42
C GLU A 168 -4.96 -19.22 -15.17
N LEU A 169 -6.20 -19.20 -14.64
CA LEU A 169 -7.30 -18.42 -15.18
C LEU A 169 -6.94 -16.93 -15.28
N LYS A 170 -6.40 -16.36 -14.19
CA LYS A 170 -6.00 -14.96 -14.11
C LYS A 170 -5.02 -14.58 -15.22
N THR A 171 -3.98 -15.39 -15.41
CA THR A 171 -2.91 -15.08 -16.37
C THR A 171 -3.47 -14.98 -17.79
N ASN A 172 -4.29 -15.94 -18.20
CA ASN A 172 -4.90 -15.92 -19.53
C ASN A 172 -5.90 -14.76 -19.67
N ILE A 173 -6.85 -14.65 -18.74
CA ILE A 173 -7.91 -13.63 -18.79
C ILE A 173 -7.33 -12.22 -18.80
N VAL A 174 -6.41 -11.89 -17.88
CA VAL A 174 -5.80 -10.55 -17.81
C VAL A 174 -5.03 -10.23 -19.08
N SER A 175 -4.31 -11.19 -19.65
CA SER A 175 -3.62 -11.00 -20.94
C SER A 175 -4.61 -10.65 -22.06
N GLN A 176 -5.76 -11.33 -22.14
CA GLN A 176 -6.78 -11.05 -23.15
C GLN A 176 -7.45 -9.69 -22.93
N VAL A 177 -7.71 -9.32 -21.67
CA VAL A 177 -8.29 -8.01 -21.31
C VAL A 177 -7.34 -6.88 -21.71
N ILE A 178 -6.06 -6.97 -21.37
CA ILE A 178 -5.08 -5.92 -21.71
C ILE A 178 -4.95 -5.77 -23.22
N LYS A 179 -4.83 -6.89 -23.96
CA LYS A 179 -4.73 -6.90 -25.42
C LYS A 179 -5.96 -6.26 -26.07
N ASN A 180 -7.16 -6.72 -25.73
CA ASN A 180 -8.40 -6.23 -26.34
C ASN A 180 -8.69 -4.78 -25.95
N THR A 181 -8.35 -4.37 -24.73
CA THR A 181 -8.42 -2.96 -24.31
C THR A 181 -7.62 -2.07 -25.26
N GLY A 182 -6.38 -2.47 -25.60
CA GLY A 182 -5.57 -1.77 -26.59
C GLY A 182 -6.23 -1.68 -27.96
N LEU A 183 -6.81 -2.79 -28.44
CA LEU A 183 -7.49 -2.85 -29.74
C LEU A 183 -8.75 -1.97 -29.80
N PHE A 184 -9.52 -1.91 -28.72
CA PHE A 184 -10.69 -1.03 -28.62
C PHE A 184 -10.28 0.45 -28.58
N ILE A 185 -9.23 0.80 -27.81
CA ILE A 185 -8.72 2.17 -27.72
C ILE A 185 -8.23 2.67 -29.09
N THR A 186 -7.51 1.84 -29.84
CA THR A 186 -7.01 2.20 -31.18
C THR A 186 -8.09 2.15 -32.27
N GLY A 187 -9.28 1.65 -31.96
CA GLY A 187 -10.34 1.39 -32.93
C GLY A 187 -10.05 0.24 -33.88
N SER A 188 -8.98 -0.55 -33.64
CA SER A 188 -8.67 -1.76 -34.42
C SER A 188 -9.71 -2.86 -34.20
N ARG A 189 -10.34 -2.87 -33.02
CA ARG A 189 -11.57 -3.62 -32.75
C ARG A 189 -12.70 -2.63 -32.50
N PRO A 190 -13.79 -2.66 -33.29
CA PRO A 190 -14.90 -1.72 -33.12
C PRO A 190 -15.76 -2.09 -31.90
N MET A 191 -16.39 -1.08 -31.28
CA MET A 191 -17.13 -1.25 -30.01
C MET A 191 -18.45 -2.04 -30.16
N ASP A 192 -18.95 -2.22 -31.38
CA ASP A 192 -20.06 -3.12 -31.72
C ASP A 192 -19.72 -4.60 -31.48
N GLU A 193 -18.43 -4.98 -31.44
CA GLU A 193 -17.98 -6.32 -31.07
C GLU A 193 -17.94 -6.59 -29.55
N TRP A 194 -18.44 -5.67 -28.72
CA TRP A 194 -18.36 -5.81 -27.25
C TRP A 194 -18.96 -7.14 -26.74
N ASP A 195 -20.14 -7.52 -27.21
CA ASP A 195 -20.81 -8.75 -26.74
C ASP A 195 -20.06 -10.03 -27.19
N ALA A 196 -19.42 -9.97 -28.37
CA ALA A 196 -18.56 -11.05 -28.85
C ALA A 196 -17.31 -11.19 -27.98
N TYR A 197 -16.69 -10.08 -27.59
CA TYR A 197 -15.58 -10.05 -26.64
C TYR A 197 -15.96 -10.61 -25.26
N ILE A 198 -17.13 -10.25 -24.71
CA ILE A 198 -17.62 -10.85 -23.44
C ILE A 198 -17.78 -12.37 -23.59
N SER A 199 -18.31 -12.84 -24.73
CA SER A 199 -18.43 -14.27 -25.01
C SER A 199 -17.08 -14.98 -25.12
N GLU A 200 -16.03 -14.31 -25.61
CA GLU A 200 -14.64 -14.82 -25.59
C GLU A 200 -14.12 -14.98 -24.16
N LEU A 201 -14.31 -13.97 -23.30
CA LEU A 201 -13.89 -14.04 -21.90
C LEU A 201 -14.59 -15.16 -21.13
N ASN A 202 -15.87 -15.40 -21.41
CA ASN A 202 -16.61 -16.55 -20.83
C ASN A 202 -15.97 -17.88 -21.23
N ARG A 203 -15.54 -18.03 -22.49
CA ARG A 203 -14.79 -19.23 -22.93
C ARG A 203 -13.41 -19.37 -22.28
N PHE A 204 -12.79 -18.26 -21.86
CA PHE A 204 -11.56 -18.27 -21.05
C PHE A 204 -11.80 -18.54 -19.57
N GLY A 205 -13.05 -18.76 -19.14
CA GLY A 205 -13.38 -19.13 -17.76
C GLY A 205 -13.52 -17.93 -16.82
N VAL A 206 -13.87 -16.74 -17.32
CA VAL A 206 -14.03 -15.55 -16.46
C VAL A 206 -15.08 -15.75 -15.37
N GLU A 207 -16.15 -16.51 -15.62
CA GLU A 207 -17.16 -16.84 -14.61
C GLU A 207 -16.55 -17.64 -13.45
N ARG A 208 -15.76 -18.67 -13.77
CA ARG A 208 -15.05 -19.48 -12.77
C ARG A 208 -14.01 -18.66 -12.02
N TYR A 209 -13.30 -17.77 -12.70
CA TYR A 209 -12.35 -16.83 -12.09
C TYR A 209 -13.03 -15.94 -11.04
N VAL A 210 -14.22 -15.40 -11.36
CA VAL A 210 -15.01 -14.56 -10.43
C VAL A 210 -15.60 -15.39 -9.29
N GLU A 211 -16.04 -16.62 -9.55
CA GLU A 211 -16.57 -17.54 -8.53
C GLU A 211 -15.52 -17.85 -7.47
N ILE A 212 -14.30 -18.27 -7.87
CA ILE A 212 -13.22 -18.61 -6.94
C ILE A 212 -12.85 -17.39 -6.08
N TYR A 213 -12.71 -16.22 -6.70
CA TYR A 213 -12.40 -14.99 -5.98
C TYR A 213 -13.50 -14.62 -4.98
N SER A 214 -14.77 -14.69 -5.40
CA SER A 214 -15.92 -14.39 -4.54
C SER A 214 -15.96 -15.30 -3.31
N GLY A 215 -15.76 -16.62 -3.48
CA GLY A 215 -15.72 -17.55 -2.36
C GLY A 215 -14.57 -17.29 -1.38
N ALA A 216 -13.39 -16.95 -1.89
CA ALA A 216 -12.26 -16.54 -1.06
C ALA A 216 -12.54 -15.22 -0.31
N TYR A 217 -13.22 -14.28 -0.97
CA TYR A 217 -13.60 -13.01 -0.37
C TYR A 217 -14.64 -13.17 0.74
N ASP A 218 -15.64 -14.04 0.54
CA ASP A 218 -16.65 -14.34 1.56
C ASP A 218 -16.03 -14.99 2.79
N THR A 219 -15.08 -15.91 2.60
CA THR A 219 -14.30 -16.52 3.69
C THR A 219 -13.51 -15.47 4.45
N PHE A 220 -12.80 -14.59 3.74
CA PHE A 220 -12.06 -13.48 4.32
C PHE A 220 -12.98 -12.53 5.12
N ARG A 221 -14.14 -12.17 4.57
CA ARG A 221 -15.15 -11.33 5.24
C ARG A 221 -15.70 -11.97 6.50
N ALA A 222 -15.83 -13.30 6.56
CA ALA A 222 -16.27 -14.01 7.74
C ALA A 222 -15.23 -14.01 8.88
N MET A 223 -13.93 -13.99 8.55
CA MET A 223 -12.84 -13.91 9.54
C MET A 223 -12.64 -12.51 10.14
N MET A 224 -13.12 -11.46 9.44
CA MET A 224 -12.98 -10.07 9.87
C MET A 224 -14.14 -9.56 10.77
N LYS A 225 -15.11 -10.43 11.11
CA LYS A 225 -16.19 -10.14 12.04
C LYS A 225 -15.81 -10.55 13.46
#